data_AF-A0A515KEK3-F1
#
_entry.id   AF-A0A515KEK3-F1
#
_cell.length_a   1.000
_cell.length_b   1.000
_cell.length_c   1.000
_cell.angle_alpha   90.00
_cell.angle_beta   90.00
_cell.angle_gamma   90.00
#
_symmetry.space_group_name_H-M   'P 1'
#
loop_
_entity.id
_entity.type
_entity.pdbx_description
1 polymer ?
#
loop_
_entity_poly.entity_id
_entity_poly.type
_entity_poly.pdbx_seq_one_letter_code
_entity_poly.pdbx_strand_id
1 'polypeptide(L)'
;MAVLFTLEVNDMSLYICYGNEPEAFTRVLRQIIENVNSMSRTPFCLDITVHAHVFGRPFGAIEFAKSLDLAKRHTTTWLTNHAELANRFAEAV
;
A
#
# COMPACT_ATOMS: atom_id res chain seq x y z
N MET A 1 11.15 -16.02 9.37
CA MET A 1 9.78 -15.49 9.34
C MET A 1 9.44 -15.10 7.91
N ALA A 2 8.21 -15.29 7.43
CA ALA A 2 7.79 -14.81 6.12
C ALA A 2 7.08 -13.46 6.25
N VAL A 3 7.38 -12.51 5.36
CA VAL A 3 6.60 -11.28 5.18
C VAL A 3 5.70 -11.53 3.98
N LEU A 4 4.38 -11.46 4.19
CA LEU A 4 3.39 -11.71 3.14
C LEU A 4 3.34 -10.53 2.17
N PHE A 5 2.84 -10.78 0.96
CA PHE A 5 2.72 -9.80 -0.11
C PHE A 5 1.26 -9.66 -0.55
N THR A 6 0.70 -8.45 -0.49
CA THR A 6 -0.71 -8.16 -0.82
C THR A 6 -0.91 -7.69 -2.27
N LEU A 7 -2.13 -7.87 -2.82
CA LEU A 7 -2.47 -7.55 -4.21
C LEU A 7 -3.57 -6.48 -4.35
N GLU A 8 -4.17 -6.06 -3.25
CA GLU A 8 -5.29 -5.11 -3.20
C GLU A 8 -4.87 -3.73 -3.70
N VAL A 9 -3.66 -3.28 -3.35
CA VAL A 9 -3.08 -2.01 -3.76
C VAL A 9 -1.90 -2.28 -4.69
N ASN A 10 -2.20 -2.67 -5.91
CA ASN A 10 -1.23 -3.11 -6.91
C ASN A 10 -1.58 -2.52 -8.28
N ASP A 11 -0.66 -1.80 -8.90
CA ASP A 11 -0.90 -1.15 -10.20
C ASP A 11 -1.12 -2.16 -11.34
N MET A 12 -0.40 -3.27 -11.37
CA MET A 12 -0.61 -4.33 -12.37
C MET A 12 -2.01 -4.91 -12.24
N SER A 13 -2.45 -5.26 -11.03
CA SER A 13 -3.79 -5.81 -10.81
C SER A 13 -4.88 -4.79 -11.15
N LEU A 14 -4.79 -3.57 -10.59
CA LEU A 14 -5.86 -2.58 -10.71
C LEU A 14 -5.92 -1.94 -12.09
N TYR A 15 -4.78 -1.55 -12.66
CA TYR A 15 -4.72 -0.80 -13.91
C TYR A 15 -4.63 -1.72 -15.13
N ILE A 16 -3.75 -2.72 -15.12
CA ILE A 16 -3.54 -3.59 -16.28
C ILE A 16 -4.57 -4.70 -16.36
N CYS A 17 -4.77 -5.47 -15.29
CA CYS A 17 -5.66 -6.64 -15.33
C CYS A 17 -7.14 -6.24 -15.31
N TYR A 18 -7.52 -5.28 -14.46
CA TYR A 18 -8.92 -4.85 -14.31
C TYR A 18 -9.29 -3.61 -15.14
N GLY A 19 -8.31 -2.92 -15.73
CA GLY A 19 -8.58 -1.79 -16.64
C GLY A 19 -9.12 -0.54 -15.94
N ASN A 20 -8.92 -0.37 -14.63
CA ASN A 20 -9.35 0.84 -13.92
C ASN A 20 -8.45 2.03 -14.27
N GLU A 21 -8.88 3.25 -13.93
CA GLU A 21 -8.01 4.42 -13.94
C GLU A 21 -6.99 4.38 -12.78
N PRO A 22 -5.82 5.03 -12.89
CA PRO A 22 -4.79 5.02 -11.86
C PRO A 22 -5.27 5.50 -10.48
N GLU A 23 -6.26 6.40 -10.44
CA GLU A 23 -6.89 6.92 -9.22
C GLU A 23 -7.50 5.81 -8.36
N ALA A 24 -7.86 4.67 -8.97
CA ALA A 24 -8.31 3.49 -8.24
C ALA A 24 -7.27 3.01 -7.21
N PHE A 25 -5.98 3.12 -7.51
CA PHE A 25 -4.88 2.75 -6.60
C PHE A 25 -4.95 3.55 -5.29
N THR A 26 -4.97 4.88 -5.39
CA THR A 26 -5.08 5.77 -4.23
C THR A 26 -6.42 5.62 -3.51
N ARG A 27 -7.50 5.44 -4.26
CA ARG A 27 -8.86 5.26 -3.69
C ARG A 27 -8.97 3.98 -2.87
N VAL A 28 -8.45 2.86 -3.35
CA VAL A 28 -8.47 1.59 -2.61
C VAL A 28 -7.64 1.68 -1.34
N LEU A 29 -6.42 2.23 -1.43
CA LEU A 29 -5.59 2.44 -0.24
C LEU A 29 -6.30 3.30 0.81
N ARG A 30 -6.93 4.40 0.38
CA ARG A 30 -7.72 5.28 1.25
C ARG A 30 -8.82 4.53 1.96
N GLN A 31 -9.63 3.76 1.22
CA GLN A 31 -10.72 3.00 1.82
C GLN A 31 -10.22 2.03 2.87
N ILE A 32 -9.08 1.37 2.65
CA ILE A 32 -8.50 0.45 3.65
C ILE A 32 -8.06 1.24 4.90
N ILE A 33 -7.23 2.27 4.74
CA ILE A 33 -6.66 3.03 5.87
C ILE A 33 -7.77 3.67 6.73
N GLU A 34 -8.77 4.29 6.09
CA GLU A 34 -9.82 5.03 6.80
C GLU A 34 -10.80 4.10 7.53
N ASN A 35 -10.97 2.85 7.08
CA ASN A 35 -12.00 1.95 7.60
C ASN A 35 -11.46 0.77 8.41
N VAL A 36 -10.18 0.41 8.31
CA VAL A 36 -9.69 -0.84 8.90
C VAL A 36 -9.81 -0.91 10.42
N ASN A 37 -9.67 0.22 11.11
CA ASN A 37 -9.83 0.29 12.57
C ASN A 37 -11.27 -0.02 13.04
N SER A 38 -12.27 0.12 12.16
CA SER A 38 -13.65 -0.29 12.47
C SER A 38 -13.85 -1.80 12.37
N MET A 39 -12.99 -2.50 11.64
CA MET A 39 -13.07 -3.94 11.40
C MET A 39 -12.18 -4.77 12.33
N SER A 40 -10.98 -4.27 12.65
CA SER A 40 -10.02 -4.98 13.50
C SER A 40 -9.13 -4.01 14.25
N ARG A 41 -8.76 -4.36 15.48
CA ARG A 41 -7.73 -3.66 16.27
C ARG A 41 -6.35 -4.29 16.14
N THR A 42 -6.25 -5.43 15.46
CA THR A 42 -4.97 -6.12 15.28
C THR A 42 -4.17 -5.44 14.16
N PRO A 43 -2.92 -5.01 14.42
CA PRO A 43 -2.05 -4.47 13.39
C PRO A 43 -1.81 -5.50 12.27
N PHE A 44 -1.77 -5.04 11.03
CA PHE A 44 -1.48 -5.87 9.87
C PHE A 44 -0.54 -5.10 8.93
N CYS A 45 0.11 -5.83 8.03
CA CYS A 45 0.94 -5.25 6.96
C CYS A 45 0.12 -5.18 5.67
N LEU A 46 0.22 -4.06 4.95
CA LEU A 46 -0.36 -3.86 3.63
C LEU A 46 0.77 -3.40 2.70
N ASP A 47 1.01 -4.17 1.65
CA ASP A 47 1.93 -3.81 0.58
C ASP A 47 1.23 -2.98 -0.48
N ILE A 48 1.90 -1.90 -0.88
CA ILE A 48 1.53 -1.11 -2.05
C ILE A 48 2.57 -1.38 -3.14
N THR A 49 2.13 -1.85 -4.30
CA THR A 49 3.05 -2.31 -5.36
C THR A 49 2.92 -1.46 -6.60
N VAL A 50 4.06 -0.99 -7.09
CA VAL A 50 4.16 -0.26 -8.36
C VAL A 50 5.24 -0.88 -9.25
N HIS A 51 4.94 -1.00 -10.54
CA HIS A 51 5.85 -1.47 -11.57
C HIS A 51 6.31 -0.30 -12.43
N ALA A 52 7.61 -0.20 -12.69
CA ALA A 52 8.18 0.91 -13.46
C ALA A 52 7.57 1.06 -14.86
N HIS A 53 7.20 -0.04 -15.51
CA HIS A 53 6.58 0.02 -16.84
C HIS A 53 5.08 0.37 -16.82
N VAL A 54 4.43 0.27 -15.65
CA VAL A 54 3.00 0.56 -15.47
C VAL A 54 2.86 1.98 -14.90
N PHE A 55 3.26 2.21 -13.65
CA PHE A 55 3.16 3.52 -12.98
C PHE A 55 4.43 4.39 -13.07
N GLY A 56 5.46 4.00 -13.82
CA GLY A 56 6.63 4.88 -14.04
C GLY A 56 6.39 6.07 -14.97
N ARG A 57 5.18 6.20 -15.54
CA ARG A 57 4.75 7.38 -16.31
C ARG A 57 4.02 8.38 -15.41
N PRO A 58 4.01 9.69 -15.74
CA PRO A 58 3.48 10.73 -14.86
C PRO A 58 2.10 10.44 -14.28
N PHE A 59 1.19 9.87 -15.09
CA PHE A 59 -0.19 9.62 -14.65
C PHE A 59 -0.27 8.65 -13.46
N GLY A 60 0.42 7.50 -13.53
CA GLY A 60 0.50 6.56 -12.40
C GLY A 60 1.41 7.03 -11.27
N ALA A 61 2.52 7.71 -11.60
CA ALA A 61 3.47 8.22 -10.62
C ALA A 61 2.84 9.25 -9.66
N ILE A 62 1.92 10.08 -10.17
CA ILE A 62 1.15 11.03 -9.37
C ILE A 62 0.31 10.29 -8.32
N GLU A 63 -0.38 9.21 -8.70
CA GLU A 63 -1.21 8.44 -7.78
C GLU A 63 -0.38 7.65 -6.75
N PHE A 64 0.78 7.14 -7.15
CA PHE A 64 1.74 6.57 -6.19
C PHE A 64 2.20 7.62 -5.16
N ALA A 65 2.58 8.82 -5.59
CA ALA A 65 2.98 9.90 -4.69
C ALA A 65 1.85 10.31 -3.72
N LYS A 66 0.62 10.47 -4.23
CA LYS A 66 -0.57 10.75 -3.41
C LYS A 66 -0.82 9.66 -2.36
N SER A 67 -0.60 8.39 -2.73
CA SER A 67 -0.75 7.23 -1.85
C SER A 67 0.28 7.23 -0.71
N LEU A 68 1.55 7.55 -1.01
CA LEU A 68 2.58 7.72 0.01
C LEU A 68 2.24 8.87 0.97
N ASP A 69 1.80 10.01 0.45
CA ASP A 69 1.40 11.15 1.28
C ASP A 69 0.17 10.87 2.13
N LEU A 70 -0.75 10.05 1.64
CA LEU A 70 -1.90 9.57 2.40
C LEU A 70 -1.45 8.70 3.58
N ALA A 71 -0.61 7.69 3.33
CA ALA A 71 -0.11 6.78 4.36
C ALA A 71 0.78 7.49 5.40
N LYS A 72 1.49 8.56 5.04
CA LYS A 72 2.28 9.35 5.99
C LYS A 72 1.43 10.25 6.90
N ARG A 73 0.29 10.74 6.42
CA ARG A 73 -0.55 11.70 7.17
C ARG A 73 -1.50 11.03 8.16
N HIS A 74 -1.85 9.76 7.95
CA HIS A 74 -2.76 9.07 8.83
C HIS A 74 -2.03 8.64 10.12
N THR A 75 -2.60 8.93 11.29
CA THR A 75 -1.94 8.71 12.60
C THR A 75 -1.86 7.25 13.01
N THR A 76 -2.61 6.38 12.32
CA THR A 76 -2.70 4.94 12.62
C THR A 76 -1.90 4.08 11.66
N THR A 77 -1.10 4.69 10.77
CA THR A 77 -0.29 3.98 9.78
C THR A 77 1.19 4.21 10.02
N TRP A 78 1.98 3.18 9.75
CA TRP A 78 3.43 3.26 9.75
C TRP A 78 3.93 2.82 8.37
N LEU A 79 4.47 3.78 7.62
CA LEU A 79 5.08 3.51 6.32
C LEU A 79 6.51 3.02 6.52
N THR A 80 6.82 1.83 6.01
CA THR A 80 8.12 1.18 6.18
C THR A 80 8.48 0.34 4.93
N ASN A 81 9.55 -0.44 5.00
CA ASN A 81 9.96 -1.41 4.00
C ASN A 81 10.08 -2.81 4.64
N HIS A 82 10.17 -3.86 3.82
CA HIS A 82 10.25 -5.24 4.31
C HIS A 82 11.47 -5.52 5.19
N ALA A 83 12.60 -4.86 4.95
CA ALA A 83 13.81 -5.07 5.75
C ALA A 83 13.63 -4.53 7.18
N GLU A 84 13.11 -3.31 7.33
CA GLU A 84 12.82 -2.71 8.63
C GLU A 84 11.69 -3.47 9.35
N LEU A 85 10.64 -3.89 8.63
CA LEU A 85 9.60 -4.74 9.19
C LEU A 85 10.17 -6.05 9.73
N ALA A 86 11.00 -6.75 8.94
CA ALA A 86 11.60 -8.02 9.36
C ALA A 86 12.49 -7.84 10.60
N ASN A 87 13.28 -6.76 10.66
CA ASN A 87 14.11 -6.45 11.82
C ASN A 87 13.26 -6.21 13.08
N ARG A 88 12.19 -5.42 12.99
CA ARG A 88 11.30 -5.18 14.14
C ARG A 88 10.66 -6.45 14.67
N PHE A 89 10.26 -7.36 13.79
CA PHE A 89 9.73 -8.65 14.22
C PHE A 89 10.80 -9.52 14.89
N ALA A 90 12.04 -9.50 14.41
CA ALA A 90 13.13 -10.22 15.04
C ALA A 90 13.49 -9.68 16.43
N GLU A 91 13.35 -8.37 16.66
CA GLU A 91 13.57 -7.72 17.96
C GLU A 91 12.42 -7.94 18.96
N ALA A 92 11.21 -8.18 18.48
CA ALA A 92 10.01 -8.36 19.31
C ALA A 92 9.82 -9.80 19.83
N VAL A 93 10.65 -10.74 19.39
CA VAL A 93 10.67 -12.16 19.78
C VAL A 93 11.80 -12.39 20.77
#